data_AF-A0A318KWT5-F1
#
_entry.id   AF-A0A318KWT5-F1
#
_cell.length_a   1.000
_cell.length_b   1.000
_cell.length_c   1.000
_cell.angle_alpha   90.00
_cell.angle_beta   90.00
_cell.angle_gamma   90.00
#
_symmetry.space_group_name_H-M   'P 1'
#
loop_
_entity.id
_entity.type
_entity.pdbx_description
1 polymer ?
#
loop_
_entity_poly.entity_id
_entity_poly.type
_entity_poly.pdbx_seq_one_letter_code
_entity_poly.pdbx_strand_id
1 'polypeptide(L)'
;MCQHASPPTPAAEHHCACQQQAGPHPGKRVPAAPELILPEVPFPSLRVIEALGEHGLRQLVAQHHALLRQSAIGHLFAQDAAQFAQLVERVADFVVEACGGAAQYTPAHGHTCMRTRHFPFTIDEAAREVWLTLLWQALADCAAPAAVREEYWAWMEPFSLRMINRRTTKAQPARWGYAEMAARHA
;
A
#
# COMPACT_ATOMS: atom_id res chain seq x y z
N MET A 1 -20.69 69.14 -58.08
CA MET A 1 -19.57 68.24 -57.79
C MET A 1 -20.08 67.15 -56.85
N CYS A 2 -20.13 65.92 -57.36
CA CYS A 2 -20.86 64.79 -56.80
C CYS A 2 -20.22 64.23 -55.52
N GLN A 3 -21.01 64.14 -54.43
CA GLN A 3 -20.63 63.42 -53.22
C GLN A 3 -20.85 61.92 -53.46
N HIS A 4 -19.77 61.15 -53.52
CA HIS A 4 -19.82 59.69 -53.60
C HIS A 4 -19.99 59.12 -52.19
N ALA A 5 -21.18 58.64 -51.87
CA ALA A 5 -21.39 57.80 -50.69
C ALA A 5 -20.85 56.39 -50.98
N SER A 6 -19.97 55.88 -50.12
CA SER A 6 -19.48 54.50 -50.21
C SER A 6 -20.57 53.52 -49.75
N PRO A 7 -20.70 52.33 -50.36
CA PRO A 7 -21.68 51.33 -49.93
C PRO A 7 -21.30 50.73 -48.57
N PRO A 8 -22.28 50.27 -47.77
CA PRO A 8 -22.02 49.65 -46.48
C PRO A 8 -21.30 48.31 -46.66
N THR A 9 -20.26 48.08 -45.85
CA THR A 9 -19.56 46.79 -45.75
C THR A 9 -20.54 45.71 -45.28
N PRO A 10 -20.61 44.55 -45.95
CA PRO A 10 -21.46 43.45 -45.48
C PRO A 10 -20.95 42.95 -44.13
N ALA A 11 -21.90 42.62 -43.24
CA ALA A 11 -21.59 42.05 -41.93
C ALA A 11 -20.79 40.75 -42.11
N ALA A 12 -19.64 40.65 -41.44
CA ALA A 12 -18.85 39.42 -41.43
C ALA A 12 -19.67 38.30 -40.76
N GLU A 13 -20.09 37.31 -41.54
CA GLU A 13 -20.82 36.16 -41.04
C GLU A 13 -19.94 35.39 -40.05
N HIS A 14 -20.34 35.37 -38.79
CA HIS A 14 -19.65 34.62 -37.76
C HIS A 14 -20.07 33.14 -37.87
N HIS A 15 -19.36 32.39 -38.71
CA HIS A 15 -19.53 30.95 -38.77
C HIS A 15 -18.92 30.30 -37.53
N CYS A 16 -19.76 29.99 -36.55
CA CYS A 16 -19.37 29.17 -35.42
C CYS A 16 -19.01 27.76 -35.92
N ALA A 17 -17.77 27.33 -35.71
CA ALA A 17 -17.27 26.01 -36.10
C ALA A 17 -18.04 24.82 -35.49
N CYS A 18 -19.02 25.06 -34.61
CA CYS A 18 -19.90 24.01 -34.10
C CYS A 18 -20.89 23.47 -35.15
N GLN A 19 -21.18 24.22 -36.22
CA GLN A 19 -22.18 23.84 -37.22
C GLN A 19 -21.67 22.84 -38.27
N GLN A 20 -20.37 22.46 -38.23
CA GLN A 20 -19.77 21.55 -39.22
C GLN A 20 -19.68 20.09 -38.76
N GLN A 21 -20.12 19.75 -37.55
CA GLN A 21 -20.11 18.37 -37.07
C GLN A 21 -21.46 17.70 -37.34
N ALA A 22 -21.80 17.53 -38.63
CA ALA A 22 -22.93 16.72 -39.05
C ALA A 22 -22.53 15.23 -39.05
N GLY A 23 -22.60 14.60 -37.86
CA GLY A 23 -22.39 13.17 -37.67
C GLY A 23 -22.61 12.77 -36.20
N PRO A 24 -22.99 11.52 -35.90
CA PRO A 24 -23.13 11.08 -34.51
C PRO A 24 -21.78 11.24 -33.80
N HIS A 25 -21.74 12.06 -32.75
CA HIS A 25 -20.54 12.27 -31.94
C HIS A 25 -20.11 10.92 -31.34
N PRO A 26 -18.96 10.33 -31.71
CA PRO A 26 -18.60 8.95 -31.37
C PRO A 26 -18.36 8.71 -29.86
N GLY A 27 -18.53 9.75 -29.05
CA GLY A 27 -18.26 9.77 -27.62
C GLY A 27 -16.76 9.82 -27.34
N LYS A 28 -16.37 10.45 -26.23
CA LYS A 28 -14.98 10.37 -25.75
C LYS A 28 -14.71 8.93 -25.29
N ARG A 29 -13.64 8.31 -25.82
CA ARG A 29 -13.15 7.01 -25.35
C ARG A 29 -11.97 7.21 -24.40
N VAL A 30 -11.97 6.50 -23.28
CA VAL A 30 -10.87 6.48 -22.30
C VAL A 30 -10.34 5.04 -22.22
N PRO A 31 -9.04 4.79 -22.44
CA PRO A 31 -8.48 3.44 -22.34
C PRO A 31 -8.61 2.86 -20.93
N ALA A 32 -8.75 1.54 -20.83
CA ALA A 32 -8.65 0.83 -19.56
C ALA A 32 -7.24 0.97 -19.00
N ALA A 33 -7.14 1.28 -17.70
CA ALA A 33 -5.89 1.32 -16.98
C ALA A 33 -6.12 0.85 -15.54
N PRO A 34 -5.23 0.02 -14.96
CA PRO A 34 -5.33 -0.33 -13.56
C PRO A 34 -5.02 0.89 -12.69
N GLU A 35 -5.74 1.02 -11.57
CA GLU A 35 -5.50 2.11 -10.62
C GLU A 35 -4.21 1.89 -9.79
N LEU A 36 -3.90 0.62 -9.49
CA LEU A 36 -2.75 0.25 -8.67
C LEU A 36 -2.02 -0.94 -9.31
N ILE A 37 -0.69 -0.83 -9.40
CA ILE A 37 0.17 -1.89 -9.91
C ILE A 37 0.71 -2.66 -8.71
N LEU A 38 0.31 -3.92 -8.58
CA LEU A 38 0.75 -4.79 -7.50
C LEU A 38 1.98 -5.61 -7.97
N PRO A 39 3.15 -5.43 -7.34
CA PRO A 39 4.34 -6.20 -7.69
C PRO A 39 4.23 -7.66 -7.21
N GLU A 40 5.16 -8.48 -7.68
CA GLU A 40 5.44 -9.79 -7.13
C GLU A 40 5.82 -9.69 -5.65
N VAL A 41 5.44 -10.71 -4.87
CA VAL A 41 5.73 -10.80 -3.45
C VAL A 41 6.53 -12.08 -3.21
N PRO A 42 7.84 -11.99 -2.96
CA PRO A 42 8.62 -13.14 -2.53
C PRO A 42 8.28 -13.45 -1.07
N PHE A 43 7.78 -14.64 -0.78
CA PHE A 43 7.61 -15.08 0.60
C PHE A 43 8.97 -15.49 1.19
N PRO A 44 9.15 -15.34 2.52
CA PRO A 44 10.42 -15.64 3.17
C PRO A 44 10.77 -17.12 3.06
N SER A 45 12.06 -17.41 2.94
CA SER A 45 12.57 -18.77 3.00
C SER A 45 12.73 -19.24 4.45
N LEU A 46 13.05 -20.52 4.63
CA LEU A 46 13.34 -21.10 5.95
C LEU A 46 14.49 -20.41 6.68
N ARG A 47 15.37 -19.68 5.97
CA ARG A 47 16.49 -18.95 6.56
C ARG A 47 16.05 -17.93 7.60
N VAL A 48 14.85 -17.34 7.42
CA VAL A 48 14.31 -16.35 8.35
C VAL A 48 14.01 -16.99 9.71
N ILE A 49 13.32 -18.15 9.72
CA ILE A 49 13.02 -18.84 10.98
C ILE A 49 14.24 -19.56 11.55
N GLU A 50 15.16 -20.06 10.72
CA GLU A 50 16.43 -20.63 11.20
C GLU A 50 17.27 -19.60 11.96
N ALA A 51 17.27 -18.34 11.52
CA ALA A 51 18.06 -17.28 12.13
C ALA A 51 17.42 -16.64 13.36
N LEU A 52 16.10 -16.45 13.38
CA LEU A 52 15.40 -15.77 14.48
C LEU A 52 14.74 -16.75 15.47
N GLY A 53 14.48 -17.98 15.04
CA GLY A 53 13.59 -18.90 15.74
C GLY A 53 12.14 -18.41 15.81
N GLU A 54 11.26 -19.26 16.30
CA GLU A 54 9.86 -18.87 16.55
C GLU A 54 9.78 -17.73 17.57
N HIS A 55 10.56 -17.81 18.66
CA HIS A 55 10.54 -16.78 19.70
C HIS A 55 10.94 -15.40 19.17
N GLY A 56 12.00 -15.31 18.36
CA GLY A 56 12.44 -14.04 17.77
C GLY A 56 11.42 -13.46 16.79
N LEU A 57 10.74 -14.30 16.00
CA LEU A 57 9.64 -13.85 15.13
C LEU A 57 8.45 -13.33 15.93
N ARG A 58 8.03 -14.04 16.99
CA ARG A 58 6.96 -13.57 17.88
C ARG A 58 7.33 -12.24 18.56
N GLN A 59 8.58 -12.11 19.02
CA GLN A 59 9.09 -10.85 19.59
C GLN A 59 9.08 -9.70 18.58
N LEU A 60 9.50 -9.95 17.33
CA LEU A 60 9.44 -8.96 16.26
C LEU A 60 8.00 -8.47 16.02
N VAL A 61 7.04 -9.39 15.93
CA VAL A 61 5.62 -9.02 15.76
C VAL A 61 5.11 -8.23 16.96
N ALA A 62 5.43 -8.67 18.19
CA ALA A 62 5.03 -7.96 19.41
C ALA A 62 5.59 -6.54 19.46
N GLN A 63 6.88 -6.37 19.17
CA GLN A 63 7.55 -5.06 19.14
C GLN A 63 6.93 -4.16 18.08
N HIS A 64 6.73 -4.67 16.86
CA HIS A 64 6.10 -3.91 15.77
C HIS A 64 4.70 -3.43 16.14
N HIS A 65 3.86 -4.29 16.71
CA HIS A 65 2.51 -3.91 17.10
C HIS A 65 2.50 -2.95 18.30
N ALA A 66 3.44 -3.09 19.25
CA ALA A 66 3.57 -2.16 20.37
C ALA A 66 3.89 -0.73 19.88
N LEU A 67 4.76 -0.60 18.87
CA LEU A 67 5.06 0.65 18.18
C LEU A 67 3.82 1.18 17.42
N LEU A 68 3.15 0.32 16.65
CA LEU A 68 1.97 0.69 15.87
C LEU A 68 0.86 1.26 16.75
N ARG A 69 0.59 0.65 17.91
CA ARG A 69 -0.45 1.08 18.85
C ARG A 69 -0.22 2.49 19.39
N GLN A 70 1.04 2.93 19.46
CA GLN A 70 1.44 4.26 19.95
C GLN A 70 1.63 5.29 18.83
N SER A 71 1.37 4.91 17.57
CA SER A 71 1.60 5.73 16.39
C SER A 71 0.36 6.52 15.95
N ALA A 72 0.51 7.32 14.89
CA ALA A 72 -0.60 8.02 14.25
C ALA A 72 -1.72 7.07 13.74
N ILE A 73 -1.39 5.81 13.44
CA ILE A 73 -2.37 4.78 13.04
C ILE A 73 -2.80 3.88 14.19
N GLY A 74 -2.43 4.20 15.43
CA GLY A 74 -2.78 3.42 16.62
C GLY A 74 -4.30 3.26 16.82
N HIS A 75 -5.08 4.20 16.30
CA HIS A 75 -6.55 4.16 16.31
C HIS A 75 -7.14 2.99 15.48
N LEU A 76 -6.38 2.38 14.57
CA LEU A 76 -6.80 1.20 13.81
C LEU A 76 -6.72 -0.09 14.63
N PHE A 77 -6.07 -0.07 15.80
CA PHE A 77 -5.84 -1.23 16.64
C PHE A 77 -6.76 -1.23 17.86
N ALA A 78 -6.99 -2.43 18.42
CA ALA A 78 -7.77 -2.59 19.63
C ALA A 78 -7.16 -1.81 20.81
N GLN A 79 -7.99 -1.03 21.49
CA GLN A 79 -7.57 -0.26 22.67
C GLN A 79 -7.63 -1.08 23.96
N ASP A 80 -8.47 -2.11 23.99
CA ASP A 80 -8.48 -3.10 25.05
C ASP A 80 -7.22 -3.97 25.00
N ALA A 81 -6.58 -4.18 26.14
CA ALA A 81 -5.30 -4.88 26.22
C ALA A 81 -5.41 -6.37 25.87
N ALA A 82 -6.49 -7.03 26.29
CA ALA A 82 -6.69 -8.46 26.03
C ALA A 82 -6.95 -8.72 24.54
N GLN A 83 -7.83 -7.93 23.92
CA GLN A 83 -8.09 -8.02 22.48
C GLN A 83 -6.86 -7.66 21.65
N PHE A 84 -6.07 -6.67 22.07
CA PHE A 84 -4.82 -6.33 21.41
C PHE A 84 -3.81 -7.50 21.48
N ALA A 85 -3.64 -8.12 22.64
CA ALA A 85 -2.76 -9.28 22.79
C ALA A 85 -3.19 -10.45 21.88
N GLN A 86 -4.50 -10.75 21.81
CA GLN A 86 -5.02 -11.78 20.91
C GLN A 86 -4.79 -11.47 19.43
N LEU A 87 -4.87 -10.20 19.04
CA LEU A 87 -4.53 -9.76 17.69
C LEU A 87 -3.04 -9.99 17.40
N VAL A 88 -2.17 -9.63 18.32
CA VAL A 88 -0.71 -9.81 18.18
C VAL A 88 -0.36 -11.28 18.02
N GLU A 89 -0.90 -12.17 18.86
CA GLU A 89 -0.67 -13.62 18.73
C GLU A 89 -1.12 -14.16 17.38
N ARG A 90 -2.31 -13.75 16.91
CA ARG A 90 -2.80 -14.15 15.58
C ARG A 90 -1.85 -13.72 14.45
N VAL A 91 -1.31 -12.50 14.53
CA VAL A 91 -0.36 -12.01 13.53
C VAL A 91 0.98 -12.76 13.65
N ALA A 92 1.39 -13.09 14.86
CA ALA A 92 2.60 -13.85 15.10
C ALA A 92 2.50 -15.28 14.54
N ASP A 93 1.37 -15.96 14.73
CA ASP A 93 1.11 -17.28 14.13
C ASP A 93 1.20 -17.22 12.60
N PHE A 94 0.64 -16.17 11.98
CA PHE A 94 0.75 -15.96 10.53
C PHE A 94 2.21 -15.81 10.09
N VAL A 95 2.97 -14.96 10.78
CA VAL A 95 4.38 -14.67 10.43
C VAL A 95 5.25 -15.91 10.61
N VAL A 96 5.07 -16.65 11.72
CA VAL A 96 5.80 -17.88 12.00
C VAL A 96 5.52 -18.92 10.92
N GLU A 97 4.25 -19.18 10.60
CA GLU A 97 3.87 -20.13 9.55
C GLU A 97 4.39 -19.70 8.17
N ALA A 98 4.29 -18.41 7.83
CA ALA A 98 4.80 -17.89 6.56
C ALA A 98 6.31 -18.02 6.40
N CYS A 99 7.07 -17.98 7.50
CA CYS A 99 8.53 -18.20 7.52
C CYS A 99 8.91 -19.69 7.58
N GLY A 100 7.94 -20.61 7.53
CA GLY A 100 8.15 -22.06 7.55
C GLY A 100 8.16 -22.71 8.93
N GLY A 101 7.65 -22.01 9.95
CA GLY A 101 7.44 -22.56 11.29
C GLY A 101 6.23 -23.47 11.40
N ALA A 102 5.87 -23.78 12.65
CA ALA A 102 4.70 -24.61 12.93
C ALA A 102 3.41 -23.98 12.36
N ALA A 103 2.59 -24.78 11.69
CA ALA A 103 1.33 -24.34 11.10
C ALA A 103 0.26 -24.14 12.18
N GLN A 104 0.21 -22.95 12.78
CA GLN A 104 -0.77 -22.59 13.81
C GLN A 104 -1.85 -21.64 13.25
N TYR A 105 -1.53 -20.83 12.25
CA TYR A 105 -2.46 -19.85 11.70
C TYR A 105 -3.52 -20.50 10.83
N THR A 106 -3.12 -21.27 9.82
CA THR A 106 -4.06 -21.82 8.83
C THR A 106 -5.10 -22.76 9.47
N PRO A 107 -4.74 -23.67 10.40
CA PRO A 107 -5.74 -24.49 11.08
C PRO A 107 -6.73 -23.69 11.94
N ALA A 108 -6.27 -22.63 12.61
CA ALA A 108 -7.10 -21.83 13.52
C ALA A 108 -7.96 -20.78 12.79
N HIS A 109 -7.48 -20.26 11.66
CA HIS A 109 -8.06 -19.09 11.01
C HIS A 109 -8.43 -19.33 9.53
N GLY A 110 -8.06 -20.46 8.95
CA GLY A 110 -8.28 -20.79 7.56
C GLY A 110 -7.32 -20.07 6.61
N HIS A 111 -7.62 -20.13 5.32
CA HIS A 111 -6.74 -19.59 4.28
C HIS A 111 -6.46 -18.08 4.45
N THR A 112 -5.24 -17.71 4.07
CA THR A 112 -4.66 -16.36 4.20
C THR A 112 -5.24 -15.41 3.14
N CYS A 113 -6.53 -15.07 3.26
CA CYS A 113 -7.18 -14.02 2.45
C CYS A 113 -6.89 -12.63 3.03
N MET A 114 -5.61 -12.26 3.13
CA MET A 114 -5.16 -11.12 3.93
C MET A 114 -5.85 -9.82 3.55
N ARG A 115 -5.92 -9.48 2.25
CA ARG A 115 -6.58 -8.24 1.80
C ARG A 115 -8.03 -8.15 2.30
N THR A 116 -8.79 -9.24 2.19
CA THR A 116 -10.19 -9.28 2.65
C THR A 116 -10.30 -9.05 4.15
N ARG A 117 -9.38 -9.62 4.94
CA ARG A 117 -9.32 -9.41 6.39
C ARG A 117 -8.97 -7.97 6.78
N HIS A 118 -8.39 -7.19 5.87
CA HIS A 118 -8.03 -5.79 6.10
C HIS A 118 -9.11 -4.79 5.62
N PHE A 119 -10.17 -5.23 4.93
CA PHE A 119 -11.27 -4.34 4.49
C PHE A 119 -12.05 -3.63 5.62
N PRO A 120 -12.20 -4.18 6.83
CA PRO A 120 -12.84 -3.46 7.94
C PRO A 120 -12.09 -2.19 8.38
N PHE A 121 -10.83 -2.03 7.99
CA PHE A 121 -9.98 -0.88 8.35
C PHE A 121 -9.80 0.03 7.15
N THR A 122 -9.82 1.34 7.36
CA THR A 122 -9.47 2.30 6.30
C THR A 122 -7.94 2.41 6.25
N ILE A 123 -7.33 1.83 5.23
CA ILE A 123 -5.87 1.81 5.05
C ILE A 123 -5.55 2.57 3.76
N ASP A 124 -5.00 3.76 3.92
CA ASP A 124 -4.50 4.58 2.82
C ASP A 124 -3.00 4.42 2.61
N GLU A 125 -2.45 5.18 1.65
CA GLU A 125 -1.03 5.18 1.35
C GLU A 125 -0.20 5.57 2.60
N ALA A 126 -0.60 6.63 3.31
CA ALA A 126 0.10 7.15 4.49
C ALA A 126 0.09 6.14 5.66
N ALA A 127 -1.00 5.42 5.87
CA ALA A 127 -1.07 4.38 6.89
C ALA A 127 -0.08 3.23 6.60
N ARG A 128 0.06 2.83 5.33
CA ARG A 128 1.11 1.88 4.93
C ARG A 128 2.51 2.44 5.21
N GLU A 129 2.75 3.71 4.94
CA GLU A 129 4.05 4.35 5.19
C GLU A 129 4.45 4.27 6.67
N VAL A 130 3.52 4.61 7.57
CA VAL A 130 3.72 4.49 9.03
C VAL A 130 3.96 3.04 9.41
N TRP A 131 3.14 2.11 8.88
CA TRP A 131 3.27 0.68 9.18
C TRP A 131 4.66 0.13 8.83
N LEU A 132 5.17 0.48 7.63
CA LEU A 132 6.49 0.05 7.16
C LEU A 132 7.64 0.70 7.93
N THR A 133 7.52 1.99 8.27
CA THR A 133 8.53 2.70 9.07
C THR A 133 8.69 2.05 10.44
N LEU A 134 7.59 1.65 11.07
CA LEU A 134 7.62 1.00 12.38
C LEU A 134 8.06 -0.47 12.29
N LEU A 135 7.84 -1.14 11.14
CA LEU A 135 8.43 -2.46 10.90
C LEU A 135 9.95 -2.36 10.79
N TRP A 136 10.45 -1.34 10.08
CA TRP A 136 11.89 -1.09 9.96
C TRP A 136 12.54 -0.89 11.34
N GLN A 137 11.90 -0.07 12.19
CA GLN A 137 12.34 0.13 13.56
C GLN A 137 12.31 -1.17 14.37
N ALA A 138 11.21 -1.94 14.32
CA ALA A 138 11.10 -3.20 15.06
C ALA A 138 12.18 -4.23 14.66
N LEU A 139 12.52 -4.32 13.36
CA LEU A 139 13.61 -5.17 12.87
C LEU A 139 14.97 -4.78 13.46
N ALA A 140 15.21 -3.48 13.68
CA ALA A 140 16.42 -2.98 14.32
C ALA A 140 16.41 -3.24 15.84
N ASP A 141 15.29 -2.96 16.51
CA ASP A 141 15.12 -3.15 17.96
C ASP A 141 15.31 -4.62 18.37
N CYS A 142 14.84 -5.56 17.54
CA CYS A 142 15.02 -7.00 17.77
C CYS A 142 16.38 -7.54 17.31
N ALA A 143 17.33 -6.66 16.92
CA ALA A 143 18.67 -7.02 16.48
C ALA A 143 18.72 -8.11 15.40
N ALA A 144 17.74 -8.11 14.48
CA ALA A 144 17.67 -9.12 13.43
C ALA A 144 18.92 -9.06 12.52
N PRO A 145 19.53 -10.19 12.14
CA PRO A 145 20.69 -10.20 11.25
C PRO A 145 20.40 -9.46 9.93
N ALA A 146 21.37 -8.73 9.38
CA ALA A 146 21.17 -7.90 8.18
C ALA A 146 20.57 -8.67 6.99
N ALA A 147 21.05 -9.89 6.73
CA ALA A 147 20.52 -10.74 5.66
C ALA A 147 19.04 -11.13 5.88
N VAL A 148 18.63 -11.31 7.13
CA VAL A 148 17.23 -11.63 7.47
C VAL A 148 16.35 -10.38 7.35
N ARG A 149 16.85 -9.22 7.77
CA ARG A 149 16.14 -7.95 7.63
C ARG A 149 15.83 -7.64 6.17
N GLU A 150 16.81 -7.85 5.27
CA GLU A 150 16.61 -7.66 3.84
C GLU A 150 15.56 -8.62 3.26
N GLU A 151 15.64 -9.90 3.58
CA GLU A 151 14.68 -10.92 3.09
C GLU A 151 13.26 -10.67 3.63
N TYR A 152 13.12 -10.36 4.91
CA TYR A 152 11.83 -10.03 5.53
C TYR A 152 11.24 -8.74 4.95
N TRP A 153 12.08 -7.73 4.68
CA TRP A 153 11.66 -6.49 4.05
C TRP A 153 11.20 -6.70 2.61
N ALA A 154 11.93 -7.52 1.83
CA ALA A 154 11.58 -7.88 0.46
C ALA A 154 10.22 -8.59 0.36
N TRP A 155 9.80 -9.27 1.43
CA TRP A 155 8.45 -9.83 1.55
C TRP A 155 7.41 -8.76 1.91
N MET A 156 7.62 -8.04 3.02
CA MET A 156 6.60 -7.16 3.60
C MET A 156 6.33 -5.90 2.80
N GLU A 157 7.36 -5.30 2.19
CA GLU A 157 7.21 -4.07 1.43
C GLU A 157 6.24 -4.23 0.23
N PRO A 158 6.40 -5.20 -0.68
CA PRO A 158 5.46 -5.40 -1.77
C PRO A 158 4.14 -6.02 -1.30
N PHE A 159 4.14 -6.83 -0.23
CA PHE A 159 2.92 -7.43 0.28
C PHE A 159 1.97 -6.39 0.89
N SER A 160 2.50 -5.41 1.61
CA SER A 160 1.73 -4.34 2.25
C SER A 160 0.95 -3.46 1.25
N LEU A 161 1.39 -3.34 0.00
CA LEU A 161 0.63 -2.64 -1.06
C LEU A 161 -0.76 -3.26 -1.27
N ARG A 162 -0.87 -4.57 -1.09
CA ARG A 162 -2.12 -5.32 -1.25
C ARG A 162 -3.12 -5.01 -0.14
N MET A 163 -2.71 -4.34 0.94
CA MET A 163 -3.58 -3.97 2.05
C MET A 163 -4.19 -2.57 1.90
N ILE A 164 -3.64 -1.71 1.04
CA ILE A 164 -4.21 -0.38 0.75
C ILE A 164 -5.61 -0.56 0.16
N ASN A 165 -6.61 0.00 0.83
CA ASN A 165 -8.02 -0.06 0.44
C ASN A 165 -8.69 1.31 0.36
N ARG A 166 -7.96 2.40 0.67
CA ARG A 166 -8.39 3.79 0.48
C ARG A 166 -7.34 4.56 -0.32
N ARG A 167 -7.60 4.86 -1.60
CA ARG A 167 -6.69 5.69 -2.41
C ARG A 167 -6.95 7.17 -2.20
N THR A 168 -5.91 7.92 -1.86
CA THR A 168 -5.97 9.39 -1.65
C THR A 168 -5.29 10.18 -2.78
N THR A 169 -4.55 9.49 -3.65
CA THR A 169 -3.83 10.07 -4.80
C THR A 169 -3.87 9.15 -6.01
N LYS A 170 -3.70 9.72 -7.22
CA LYS A 170 -3.53 8.96 -8.48
C LYS A 170 -2.12 8.37 -8.63
N ALA A 171 -1.13 8.95 -7.95
CA ALA A 171 0.24 8.45 -7.99
C ALA A 171 0.31 7.04 -7.42
N GLN A 172 1.17 6.17 -7.97
CA GLN A 172 1.41 4.85 -7.38
C GLN A 172 2.02 5.02 -5.97
N PRO A 173 1.66 4.16 -4.99
CA PRO A 173 2.29 4.21 -3.68
C PRO A 173 3.80 4.07 -3.79
N ALA A 174 4.53 4.77 -2.92
CA ALA A 174 5.98 4.75 -2.92
C ALA A 174 6.52 3.32 -2.67
N ARG A 175 7.59 2.98 -3.38
CA ARG A 175 8.36 1.75 -3.18
C ARG A 175 9.64 2.10 -2.47
N TRP A 176 10.01 1.32 -1.46
CA TRP A 176 11.26 1.51 -0.73
C TRP A 176 12.02 0.19 -0.67
N GLY A 177 12.99 0.02 -1.55
CA GLY A 177 13.90 -1.11 -1.47
C GLY A 177 14.65 -1.11 -0.14
N TYR A 178 15.16 -2.26 0.27
CA TYR A 178 15.89 -2.38 1.54
C TYR A 178 17.07 -1.40 1.64
N ALA A 179 17.85 -1.27 0.56
CA ALA A 179 18.97 -0.33 0.49
C ALA A 179 18.53 1.14 0.59
N GLU A 180 17.39 1.50 0.01
CA GLU A 180 16.83 2.86 0.09
C GLU A 180 16.34 3.17 1.50
N MET A 181 15.69 2.21 2.17
CA MET A 181 15.33 2.36 3.58
C MET A 181 16.56 2.45 4.48
N ALA A 182 17.57 1.60 4.26
CA ALA A 182 18.81 1.66 5.01
C ALA A 182 19.45 3.04 4.90
N ALA A 183 19.51 3.62 3.70
CA ALA A 183 20.08 4.95 3.46
C ALA A 183 19.29 6.09 4.13
N ARG A 184 17.96 5.94 4.30
CA ARG A 184 17.11 6.94 4.98
C ARG A 184 17.29 6.96 6.49
N HIS A 185 17.81 5.88 7.06
CA HIS A 185 17.94 5.67 8.50
C HIS A 185 19.39 5.45 8.95
N ALA A 186 20.37 5.69 8.06
CA ALA A 186 21.80 5.73 8.36
C ALA A 186 22.19 7.09 8.95
#